data_AF-A0A4S1M6M4-F1
#
_entry.id   AF-A0A4S1M6M4-F1
#
_cell.length_a   1.000
_cell.length_b   1.000
_cell.length_c   1.000
_cell.angle_alpha   90.00
_cell.angle_beta   90.00
_cell.angle_gamma   90.00
#
_symmetry.space_group_name_H-M   'P 1'
#
loop_
_entity.id
_entity.type
_entity.pdbx_description
1 polymer ?
#
loop_
_entity_poly.entity_id
_entity_poly.type
_entity_poly.pdbx_seq_one_letter_code
_entity_poly.pdbx_strand_id
1 'polypeptide(L)'
;LNLLVKTLSGDADKRFFPTPDAIANADVSFLRMPQSRKETLVRFAQFMQSNAETDPQQWLALKGIGPWTVSYAQLRGQSQPDCFLDKDLVVKKAMQRYPSLNTHTAAPWGSYATFHLWNQS
;
A
#
# COMPACT_ATOMS: atom_id res chain seq x y z
N LEU A 1 -0.90 3.43 -12.82
CA LEU A 1 -0.42 4.72 -12.26
C LEU A 1 -0.54 5.88 -13.26
N ASN A 2 -0.05 5.73 -14.48
CA ASN A 2 -0.03 6.79 -15.50
C ASN A 2 -1.39 7.45 -15.78
N LEU A 3 -2.50 6.71 -15.69
CA LEU A 3 -3.83 7.26 -15.95
C LEU A 3 -4.27 8.28 -14.88
N LEU A 4 -4.06 7.98 -13.59
CA LEU A 4 -4.42 8.89 -12.50
C LEU A 4 -3.66 10.21 -12.61
N VAL A 5 -2.34 10.11 -12.76
CA VAL A 5 -1.44 11.26 -12.93
C VAL A 5 -1.83 12.07 -14.16
N LYS A 6 -2.02 11.41 -15.31
CA LYS A 6 -2.39 12.09 -16.57
C LYS A 6 -3.71 12.83 -16.45
N THR A 7 -4.73 12.24 -15.83
CA THR A 7 -6.05 12.87 -15.71
C THR A 7 -6.03 14.05 -14.73
N LEU A 8 -5.28 13.96 -13.62
CA LEU A 8 -5.28 15.00 -12.59
C LEU A 8 -4.24 16.11 -12.79
N SER A 9 -3.18 15.88 -13.58
CA SER A 9 -2.13 16.88 -13.83
C SER A 9 -2.35 17.72 -15.09
N GLY A 10 -3.31 17.37 -15.96
CA GLY A 10 -3.52 18.04 -17.25
C GLY A 10 -2.33 17.93 -18.21
N ASP A 11 -2.19 18.90 -19.12
CA ASP A 11 -1.12 18.99 -20.13
C ASP A 11 0.16 19.67 -19.61
N ALA A 12 0.51 19.43 -18.34
CA ALA A 12 1.79 19.91 -17.81
C ALA A 12 2.98 19.13 -18.40
N ASP A 13 4.05 19.84 -18.75
CA ASP A 13 5.33 19.28 -19.23
C ASP A 13 5.97 18.31 -18.22
N LYS A 14 5.72 18.54 -16.92
CA LYS A 14 6.12 17.66 -15.83
C LYS A 14 4.89 17.21 -15.04
N ARG A 15 4.81 15.91 -14.77
CA ARG A 15 3.70 15.34 -14.01
C ARG A 15 4.23 14.71 -12.72
N PHE A 16 3.62 15.09 -11.60
CA PHE A 16 3.91 14.54 -10.28
C PHE A 16 2.83 13.57 -9.84
N PHE A 17 3.12 12.78 -8.81
CA PHE A 17 2.05 12.02 -8.17
C PHE A 17 1.04 13.00 -7.53
N PRO A 18 -0.28 12.78 -7.66
CA PRO A 18 -1.27 13.74 -7.15
C PRO A 18 -1.19 13.86 -5.63
N THR A 19 -1.41 15.09 -5.13
CA THR A 19 -1.54 15.34 -3.69
C THR A 19 -2.86 14.75 -3.17
N PRO A 20 -2.98 14.57 -1.83
CA PRO A 20 -4.25 14.20 -1.21
C PRO A 20 -5.39 15.14 -1.63
N ASP A 21 -5.18 16.47 -1.63
CA ASP A 21 -6.20 17.46 -2.04
C ASP A 21 -6.69 17.28 -3.48
N ALA A 22 -5.77 16.95 -4.40
CA ALA A 22 -6.12 16.71 -5.79
C ALA A 22 -7.00 15.47 -5.98
N ILE A 23 -6.84 14.45 -5.12
CA ILE A 23 -7.61 13.21 -5.20
C ILE A 23 -8.93 13.33 -4.43
N ALA A 24 -8.93 13.99 -3.26
CA ALA A 24 -10.06 14.06 -2.34
C ALA A 24 -11.33 14.66 -2.96
N ASN A 25 -11.17 15.55 -3.94
CA ASN A 25 -12.26 16.27 -4.62
C ASN A 25 -12.44 15.87 -6.10
N ALA A 26 -11.64 14.93 -6.62
CA ALA A 26 -11.68 14.56 -8.03
C ALA A 26 -12.71 13.47 -8.32
N ASP A 27 -13.30 13.52 -9.53
CA ASP A 27 -13.98 12.35 -10.07
C ASP A 27 -12.95 11.29 -10.51
N VAL A 28 -12.93 10.17 -9.79
CA VAL A 28 -12.05 9.03 -10.07
C VAL A 28 -12.75 7.90 -10.85
N SER A 29 -13.93 8.17 -11.41
CA SER A 29 -14.74 7.20 -12.18
C SER A 29 -13.96 6.55 -13.34
N PHE A 30 -13.02 7.28 -13.95
CA PHE A 30 -12.17 6.82 -15.05
C PHE A 30 -11.20 5.69 -14.69
N LEU A 31 -10.95 5.44 -13.39
CA LEU A 31 -10.06 4.36 -12.97
C LEU A 31 -10.66 2.99 -13.28
N ARG A 32 -9.88 2.11 -13.91
CA ARG A 32 -10.29 0.74 -14.27
C ARG A 32 -10.12 -0.21 -13.09
N MET A 33 -10.92 -0.01 -12.05
CA MET A 33 -10.94 -0.85 -10.84
C MET A 33 -12.35 -0.89 -10.21
N PRO A 34 -12.63 -1.83 -9.28
CA PRO A 34 -13.93 -1.89 -8.61
C PRO A 34 -14.31 -0.58 -7.92
N GLN A 35 -15.61 -0.28 -7.89
CA GLN A 35 -16.13 0.96 -7.30
C GLN A 35 -15.71 1.15 -5.83
N SER A 36 -15.76 0.07 -5.04
CA SER A 36 -15.31 0.08 -3.64
C SER A 36 -13.84 0.51 -3.47
N ARG A 37 -12.97 0.17 -4.43
CA ARG A 37 -11.56 0.58 -4.41
C ARG A 37 -11.40 2.07 -4.73
N LYS A 38 -12.24 2.61 -5.63
CA LYS A 38 -12.26 4.05 -5.95
C LYS A 38 -12.68 4.88 -4.74
N GLU A 39 -13.77 4.45 -4.09
CA GLU A 39 -14.26 5.07 -2.86
C GLU A 39 -13.21 5.01 -1.73
N THR A 40 -12.47 3.90 -1.64
CA THR A 40 -11.37 3.76 -0.67
C THR A 40 -10.24 4.73 -0.94
N LEU A 41 -9.86 4.92 -2.21
CA LEU A 41 -8.82 5.89 -2.60
C LEU A 41 -9.23 7.32 -2.23
N VAL A 42 -10.47 7.74 -2.53
CA VAL A 42 -10.98 9.08 -2.19
C VAL A 42 -11.06 9.27 -0.68
N ARG A 43 -11.61 8.29 0.07
CA ARG A 43 -11.67 8.32 1.53
C ARG A 43 -10.28 8.44 2.16
N PHE A 44 -9.32 7.70 1.63
CA PHE A 44 -7.94 7.78 2.10
C PHE A 44 -7.32 9.16 1.82
N ALA A 45 -7.54 9.71 0.63
CA ALA A 45 -7.08 11.07 0.30
C ALA A 45 -7.68 12.12 1.24
N GLN A 46 -8.98 12.07 1.51
CA GLN A 46 -9.67 12.96 2.46
C GLN A 46 -9.09 12.83 3.88
N PHE A 47 -8.85 11.60 4.34
CA PHE A 47 -8.22 11.38 5.63
C PHE A 47 -6.82 12.01 5.70
N MET A 48 -6.02 11.90 4.64
CA MET A 48 -4.65 12.43 4.60
C MET A 48 -4.57 13.96 4.54
N GLN A 49 -5.64 14.68 4.14
CA GLN A 49 -5.66 16.16 4.16
C GLN A 49 -5.40 16.73 5.56
N SER A 50 -5.88 16.05 6.60
CA SER A 50 -5.72 16.49 8.00
C SER A 50 -4.78 15.60 8.81
N ASN A 51 -4.29 14.48 8.25
CA ASN A 51 -3.54 13.45 8.97
C ASN A 51 -2.27 13.01 8.23
N ALA A 52 -1.58 13.95 7.55
CA ALA A 52 -0.45 13.64 6.68
C ALA A 52 0.67 12.79 7.33
N GLU A 53 0.95 13.03 8.61
CA GLU A 53 2.04 12.39 9.36
C GLU A 53 1.56 11.29 10.31
N THR A 54 0.33 10.80 10.14
CA THR A 54 -0.22 9.78 11.05
C THR A 54 0.39 8.40 10.80
N ASP A 55 0.44 7.58 11.85
CA ASP A 55 0.85 6.18 11.74
C ASP A 55 -0.13 5.42 10.83
N PRO A 56 0.36 4.63 9.84
CA PRO A 56 -0.45 3.74 9.00
C PRO A 56 -1.40 2.83 9.77
N GLN A 57 -1.13 2.51 11.04
CA GLN A 57 -2.07 1.77 11.89
C GLN A 57 -3.43 2.48 12.01
N GLN A 58 -3.47 3.81 11.98
CA GLN A 58 -4.72 4.58 12.02
C GLN A 58 -5.56 4.37 10.75
N TRP A 59 -4.96 3.92 9.64
CA TRP A 59 -5.67 3.69 8.39
C TRP A 59 -6.63 2.49 8.48
N LEU A 60 -6.48 1.61 9.48
CA LEU A 60 -7.42 0.50 9.74
C LEU A 60 -8.85 0.97 10.04
N ALA A 61 -9.02 2.22 10.49
CA ALA A 61 -10.35 2.81 10.67
C ALA A 61 -11.06 3.09 9.33
N LEU A 62 -10.34 3.09 8.21
CA LEU A 62 -10.88 3.40 6.90
C LEU A 62 -11.43 2.15 6.22
N LYS A 63 -12.73 2.15 5.93
CA LYS A 63 -13.36 1.09 5.13
C LYS A 63 -12.57 0.83 3.85
N GLY A 64 -12.23 -0.43 3.61
CA GLY A 64 -11.48 -0.87 2.42
C GLY A 64 -9.96 -0.97 2.62
N ILE A 65 -9.42 -0.54 3.76
CA ILE A 65 -8.02 -0.76 4.15
C ILE A 65 -8.00 -1.85 5.23
N GLY A 66 -7.22 -2.90 4.99
CA GLY A 66 -7.06 -4.01 5.93
C GLY A 66 -5.63 -4.14 6.44
N PRO A 67 -5.38 -5.07 7.39
CA PRO A 67 -4.07 -5.26 8.01
C PRO A 67 -2.93 -5.47 7.01
N TRP A 68 -3.17 -6.27 5.95
CA TRP A 68 -2.16 -6.49 4.91
C TRP A 68 -1.74 -5.19 4.21
N THR A 69 -2.69 -4.30 3.89
CA THR A 69 -2.40 -3.01 3.24
C THR A 69 -1.57 -2.11 4.15
N VAL A 70 -1.87 -2.09 5.45
CA VAL A 70 -1.12 -1.32 6.45
C VAL A 70 0.29 -1.86 6.60
N SER A 71 0.45 -3.17 6.78
CA SER A 71 1.78 -3.80 6.87
C SER A 71 2.60 -3.55 5.59
N TYR A 72 1.98 -3.63 4.42
CA TYR A 72 2.65 -3.30 3.16
C TYR A 72 3.10 -1.83 3.09
N ALA A 73 2.28 -0.90 3.60
CA ALA A 73 2.63 0.51 3.67
C ALA A 73 3.74 0.79 4.69
N GLN A 74 3.76 0.12 5.83
CA GLN A 74 4.87 0.22 6.79
C GLN A 74 6.17 -0.32 6.17
N LEU A 75 6.11 -1.46 5.46
CA LEU A 75 7.25 -2.06 4.79
C LEU A 75 7.80 -1.18 3.64
N ARG A 76 6.94 -0.69 2.74
CA ARG A 76 7.37 0.10 1.56
C ARG A 76 7.46 1.61 1.79
N GLY A 77 6.58 2.16 2.61
CA GLY A 77 6.45 3.60 2.84
C GLY A 77 7.33 4.08 4.00
N GLN A 78 7.39 3.32 5.09
CA GLN A 78 8.20 3.67 6.27
C GLN A 78 9.53 2.92 6.34
N SER A 79 9.80 2.02 5.39
CA SER A 79 11.00 1.18 5.39
C SER A 79 11.17 0.38 6.70
N GLN A 80 10.06 -0.03 7.33
CA GLN A 80 10.11 -0.80 8.57
C GLN A 80 10.94 -2.08 8.36
N PRO A 81 12.03 -2.32 9.10
CA PRO A 81 12.94 -3.44 8.82
C PRO A 81 12.35 -4.81 9.20
N ASP A 82 11.46 -4.83 10.19
CA ASP A 82 10.85 -6.05 10.72
C ASP A 82 9.33 -6.13 10.45
N CYS A 83 8.96 -6.25 9.18
CA CYS A 83 7.56 -6.42 8.76
C CYS A 83 7.44 -7.66 7.86
N PHE A 84 7.15 -8.82 8.45
CA PHE A 84 6.98 -10.05 7.68
C PHE A 84 5.54 -10.18 7.15
N LEU A 85 5.35 -10.17 5.82
CA LEU A 85 4.04 -10.26 5.18
C LEU A 85 3.58 -11.71 4.95
N ASP A 86 3.47 -12.51 6.02
CA ASP A 86 3.10 -13.94 5.99
C ASP A 86 1.76 -14.26 5.28
N LYS A 87 0.82 -13.30 5.27
CA LYS A 87 -0.48 -13.39 4.58
C LYS A 87 -0.45 -12.96 3.12
N ASP A 88 0.66 -12.40 2.64
CA ASP A 88 0.82 -12.10 1.22
C ASP A 88 0.80 -13.39 0.39
N LEU A 89 0.09 -13.40 -0.74
CA LEU A 89 -0.13 -14.62 -1.53
C LEU A 89 1.18 -15.22 -2.04
N VAL A 90 2.11 -14.36 -2.48
CA VAL A 90 3.40 -14.77 -3.04
C VAL A 90 4.30 -15.28 -1.92
N VAL A 91 4.39 -14.53 -0.82
CA VAL A 91 5.12 -14.96 0.39
C VAL A 91 4.60 -16.31 0.88
N LYS A 92 3.28 -16.45 1.07
CA LYS A 92 2.65 -17.69 1.54
C LYS A 92 2.98 -18.89 0.64
N LYS A 93 3.02 -18.70 -0.68
CA LYS A 93 3.41 -19.75 -1.63
C LYS A 93 4.89 -20.10 -1.51
N ALA A 94 5.77 -19.09 -1.46
CA ALA A 94 7.21 -19.29 -1.35
C ALA A 94 7.63 -19.96 -0.02
N MET A 95 6.93 -19.64 1.08
CA MET A 95 7.15 -20.24 2.40
C MET A 95 6.96 -21.76 2.43
N GLN A 96 6.23 -22.36 1.48
CA GLN A 96 6.10 -23.82 1.39
C GLN A 96 7.44 -24.54 1.21
N ARG A 97 8.47 -23.84 0.69
CA ARG A 97 9.84 -24.35 0.55
C ARG A 97 10.68 -24.21 1.83
N TYR A 98 10.19 -23.45 2.83
CA TYR A 98 10.90 -23.08 4.05
C TYR A 98 10.00 -23.29 5.28
N PRO A 99 9.75 -24.54 5.70
CA PRO A 99 8.75 -24.87 6.73
C PRO A 99 9.06 -24.28 8.12
N SER A 100 10.32 -23.93 8.40
CA SER A 100 10.72 -23.26 9.65
C SER A 100 10.56 -21.73 9.61
N LEU A 101 10.30 -21.14 8.44
CA LEU A 101 10.18 -19.70 8.27
C LEU A 101 8.80 -19.24 8.76
N ASN A 102 8.79 -18.29 9.68
CA ASN A 102 7.61 -17.63 10.22
C ASN A 102 8.01 -16.26 10.79
N THR A 103 7.05 -15.50 11.31
CA THR A 103 7.30 -14.16 11.86
C THR A 103 8.37 -14.15 12.95
N HIS A 104 8.44 -15.15 13.82
CA HIS A 104 9.44 -15.21 14.89
C HIS A 104 10.83 -15.56 14.37
N THR A 105 10.94 -16.46 13.40
CA THR A 105 12.23 -16.87 12.83
C THR A 105 12.76 -15.89 11.78
N ALA A 106 11.90 -15.05 11.23
CA ALA A 106 12.27 -13.95 10.32
C ALA A 106 12.69 -12.68 11.08
N ALA A 107 12.29 -12.52 12.34
CA ALA A 107 12.67 -11.37 13.15
C ALA A 107 14.19 -11.34 13.44
N PRO A 108 14.81 -10.15 13.57
CA PRO A 108 14.21 -8.81 13.45
C PRO A 108 14.25 -8.26 12.01
N TRP A 109 14.27 -9.12 11.00
CA TRP A 109 14.48 -8.77 9.59
C TRP A 109 13.32 -9.22 8.70
N GLY A 110 12.09 -9.23 9.23
CA GLY A 110 10.89 -9.70 8.54
C GLY A 110 10.71 -9.12 7.13
N SER A 111 11.01 -7.83 6.93
CA SER A 111 10.87 -7.19 5.61
C SER A 111 11.87 -7.74 4.60
N TYR A 112 13.10 -8.04 5.04
CA TYR A 112 14.13 -8.64 4.19
C TYR A 112 13.77 -10.07 3.82
N ALA A 113 13.23 -10.86 4.77
CA ALA A 113 12.69 -12.18 4.47
C ALA A 113 11.56 -12.09 3.43
N THR A 114 10.64 -11.13 3.57
CA THR A 114 9.59 -10.87 2.57
C THR A 114 10.18 -10.52 1.19
N PHE A 115 11.19 -9.65 1.11
CA PHE A 115 11.84 -9.32 -0.16
C PHE A 115 12.52 -10.52 -0.82
N HIS A 116 13.20 -11.36 -0.02
CA HIS A 116 13.82 -12.59 -0.52
C HIS A 116 12.77 -13.54 -1.10
N LEU A 117 11.64 -13.72 -0.43
CA LEU A 117 10.57 -14.60 -0.92
C LEU A 117 9.93 -14.07 -2.21
N TRP A 118 9.72 -12.75 -2.33
CA TRP A 118 9.23 -12.16 -3.58
C TRP A 118 10.19 -12.36 -4.75
N ASN A 119 11.52 -12.33 -4.52
CA ASN A 119 12.52 -12.50 -5.57
C ASN A 119 12.73 -13.97 -6.00
N GLN A 120 12.16 -14.94 -5.27
CA GLN A 120 12.29 -16.37 -5.54
C GLN A 120 11.03 -17.00 -6.16
N SER A 121 10.04 -16.17 -6.48
CA SER A 121 8.70 -16.56 -6.87
C SER A 121 8.48 -16.59 -8.37
#